data_AF-A0A7S1ADL6-F1
#
_entry.id   AF-A0A7S1ADL6-F1
#
_cell.length_a   1.000
_cell.length_b   1.000
_cell.length_c   1.000
_cell.angle_alpha   90.00
_cell.angle_beta   90.00
_cell.angle_gamma   90.00
#
_symmetry.space_group_name_H-M   'P 1'
#
loop_
_entity.id
_entity.type
_entity.pdbx_description
1 polymer ?
#
loop_
_entity_poly.entity_id
_entity_poly.type
_entity_poly.pdbx_seq_one_letter_code
_entity_poly.pdbx_strand_id
1 'polypeptide(L)'
;HVNALRSWELSKFQELATALLEAEVQVLACQKLVDPWLSDYLRERGTHILSRLSMRHIDHLRQLSGAVPVTSLTSLPHSWADVVGVVGSVEARTICDRSYTFVGVPKVAFKRGASVTTLLVGAPDDHALSELRRCVPQASMSLDNAAQSGTAFMGGGLTEVYLADHLTRRATSMIEGSSSVDR
;
A
#
# COMPACT_ATOMS: atom_id res chain seq x y z
N HIS A 1 5.29 43.24 14.47
CA HIS A 1 4.22 42.43 13.84
C HIS A 1 4.68 41.00 13.51
N VAL A 2 5.79 40.80 12.77
CA VAL A 2 6.27 39.44 12.39
C VAL A 2 6.56 38.53 13.60
N ASN A 3 7.16 39.07 14.67
CA ASN A 3 7.45 38.28 15.86
C ASN A 3 6.19 37.78 16.60
N ALA A 4 5.09 38.56 16.56
CA ALA A 4 3.83 38.20 17.22
C ALA A 4 3.11 37.06 16.49
N LEU A 5 3.16 37.04 15.15
CA LEU A 5 2.61 35.94 14.36
C LEU A 5 3.39 34.65 14.63
N ARG A 6 4.72 34.71 14.59
CA ARG A 6 5.56 33.53 14.83
C ARG A 6 5.39 32.97 16.24
N SER A 7 5.25 33.81 17.27
CA SER A 7 4.98 33.33 18.63
C SER A 7 3.61 32.65 18.74
N TRP A 8 2.60 33.15 18.02
CA TRP A 8 1.28 32.52 17.97
C TRP A 8 1.33 31.16 17.25
N GLU A 9 2.03 31.06 16.12
CA GLU A 9 2.22 29.79 15.39
C GLU A 9 2.94 28.74 16.25
N LEU A 10 4.02 29.14 16.93
CA LEU A 10 4.75 28.26 17.85
C LEU A 10 3.86 27.77 18.99
N SER A 11 3.03 28.64 19.57
CA SER A 11 2.04 28.23 20.57
C SER A 11 1.10 27.14 20.04
N LYS A 12 0.65 27.25 18.78
CA LYS A 12 -0.21 26.24 18.16
C LYS A 12 0.52 24.92 17.87
N PHE A 13 1.77 24.98 17.44
CA PHE A 13 2.58 23.77 17.30
C PHE A 13 2.86 23.11 18.65
N GLN A 14 3.07 23.89 19.71
CA GLN A 14 3.29 23.36 21.05
C GLN A 14 2.04 22.69 21.61
N GLU A 15 0.86 23.28 21.43
CA GLU A 15 -0.44 22.67 21.76
C GLU A 15 -0.60 21.31 21.05
N LEU A 16 -0.38 21.27 19.73
CA LEU A 16 -0.45 20.05 18.94
C LEU A 16 0.56 18.99 19.40
N ALA A 17 1.81 19.39 19.62
CA ALA A 17 2.86 18.48 20.04
C ALA A 17 2.54 17.85 21.40
N THR A 18 2.04 18.65 22.34
CA THR A 18 1.64 18.18 23.67
C THR A 18 0.52 17.16 23.56
N ALA A 19 -0.50 17.45 22.75
CA ALA A 19 -1.61 16.51 22.53
C ALA A 19 -1.15 15.18 21.90
N LEU A 20 -0.20 15.20 20.96
CA LEU A 20 0.35 13.99 20.35
C LEU A 20 1.19 13.16 21.34
N LEU A 21 1.94 13.81 22.23
CA LEU A 21 2.77 13.16 23.24
C LEU A 21 1.91 12.55 24.36
N GLU A 22 0.85 13.26 24.79
CA GLU A 22 -0.14 12.73 25.73
C GLU A 22 -0.89 11.53 25.16
N ALA A 23 -1.10 11.49 23.84
CA ALA A 23 -1.66 10.35 23.12
C ALA A 23 -0.62 9.24 22.84
N GLU A 24 0.61 9.35 23.36
CA GLU A 24 1.70 8.37 23.20
C GLU A 24 2.04 8.03 21.74
N VAL A 25 1.92 9.01 20.83
CA VAL A 25 2.17 8.80 19.40
C VAL A 25 3.67 8.63 19.12
N GLN A 26 4.07 7.41 18.73
CA GLN A 26 5.45 7.08 18.38
C GLN A 26 5.82 7.38 16.93
N VAL A 27 4.84 7.46 16.03
CA VAL A 27 5.07 7.69 14.59
C VAL A 27 4.10 8.74 14.07
N LEU A 28 4.64 9.85 13.59
CA LEU A 28 3.89 10.90 12.90
C LEU A 28 4.13 10.81 11.39
N ALA A 29 3.08 10.49 10.63
CA ALA A 29 3.13 10.40 9.18
C ALA A 29 2.34 11.56 8.54
N CYS A 30 3.00 12.37 7.72
CA CYS A 30 2.43 13.56 7.09
C CYS A 30 2.67 13.56 5.57
N GLN A 31 1.61 13.88 4.83
CA GLN A 31 1.70 14.13 3.38
C GLN A 31 2.55 15.38 3.08
N LYS A 32 2.41 16.41 3.92
CA LYS A 32 3.10 17.69 3.79
C LYS A 32 4.42 17.69 4.56
N LEU A 33 5.20 18.75 4.34
CA LEU A 33 6.35 19.05 5.18
C LEU A 33 5.85 19.41 6.59
N VAL A 34 6.53 18.89 7.61
CA VAL A 34 6.31 19.25 9.01
C VAL A 34 7.22 20.42 9.34
N ASP A 35 6.71 21.39 10.11
CA ASP A 35 7.51 22.54 10.55
C ASP A 35 8.79 22.07 11.28
N PRO A 36 9.96 22.69 11.02
CA PRO A 36 11.22 22.27 11.64
C PRO A 36 11.17 22.26 13.17
N TRP A 37 10.55 23.27 13.80
CA TRP A 37 10.49 23.34 15.26
C TRP A 37 9.67 22.19 15.83
N LEU A 38 8.48 21.94 15.26
CA LEU A 38 7.62 20.83 15.67
C LEU A 38 8.33 19.49 15.45
N SER A 39 9.05 19.39 14.35
CA SER A 39 9.76 18.18 13.96
C SER A 39 10.89 17.85 14.93
N ASP A 40 11.68 18.83 15.34
CA ASP A 40 12.79 18.62 16.27
C ASP A 40 12.26 18.35 17.69
N TYR A 41 11.25 19.10 18.12
CA TYR A 41 10.57 18.94 19.41
C TYR A 41 9.99 17.53 19.62
N LEU A 42 9.40 16.94 18.58
CA LEU A 42 8.84 15.58 18.63
C LEU A 42 9.93 14.50 18.54
N ARG A 43 10.97 14.70 17.71
CA ARG A 43 12.09 13.75 17.62
C ARG A 43 12.90 13.63 18.91
N GLU A 44 13.15 14.74 19.58
CA GLU A 44 13.83 14.75 20.88
C GLU A 44 13.11 13.92 21.94
N ARG A 45 11.79 13.72 21.77
CA ARG A 45 10.95 12.92 22.65
C ARG A 45 10.66 11.51 22.11
N GLY A 46 11.36 11.10 21.06
CA GLY A 46 11.29 9.73 20.54
C GLY A 46 10.20 9.46 19.50
N THR A 47 9.52 10.48 18.97
CA THR A 47 8.56 10.31 17.87
C THR A 47 9.27 10.29 16.51
N HIS A 48 9.03 9.25 15.72
CA HIS A 48 9.52 9.15 14.35
C HIS A 48 8.64 9.96 13.39
N ILE A 49 9.26 10.83 12.59
CA ILE A 49 8.53 11.74 11.69
C ILE A 49 8.78 11.37 10.24
N LEU A 50 7.71 10.96 9.57
CA LEU A 50 7.67 10.66 8.14
C LEU A 50 6.95 11.80 7.44
N SER A 51 7.71 12.74 6.88
CA SER A 51 7.16 13.89 6.15
C SER A 51 7.27 13.71 4.64
N ARG A 52 6.52 14.52 3.87
CA ARG A 52 6.50 14.47 2.39
C ARG A 52 6.07 13.12 1.82
N LEU A 53 5.11 12.47 2.48
CA LEU A 53 4.55 11.21 2.00
C LEU A 53 3.62 11.44 0.81
N SER A 54 3.66 10.54 -0.17
CA SER A 54 2.70 10.53 -1.26
C SER A 54 1.31 10.12 -0.74
N MET A 55 0.24 10.46 -1.47
CA MET A 55 -1.12 10.03 -1.11
C MET A 55 -1.23 8.50 -1.03
N ARG A 56 -0.48 7.77 -1.88
CA ARG A 56 -0.43 6.30 -1.86
C ARG A 56 0.19 5.79 -0.56
N HIS A 57 1.25 6.42 -0.07
CA HIS A 57 1.86 6.04 1.20
C HIS A 57 0.92 6.27 2.39
N ILE A 58 0.17 7.39 2.39
CA ILE A 58 -0.82 7.66 3.43
C ILE A 58 -1.92 6.61 3.43
N ASP A 59 -2.42 6.22 2.25
CA ASP A 59 -3.45 5.20 2.16
C ASP A 59 -2.94 3.81 2.59
N HIS A 60 -1.71 3.45 2.21
CA HIS A 60 -1.07 2.22 2.70
C HIS A 60 -0.86 2.23 4.20
N LEU A 61 -0.42 3.34 4.79
CA LEU A 61 -0.26 3.45 6.24
C LEU A 61 -1.61 3.39 6.96
N ARG A 62 -2.65 4.01 6.41
CA ARG A 62 -4.03 3.90 6.90
C ARG A 62 -4.49 2.45 6.90
N GLN A 63 -4.32 1.74 5.78
CA GLN A 63 -4.68 0.33 5.67
C GLN A 63 -3.86 -0.54 6.64
N LEU A 64 -2.56 -0.32 6.73
CA LEU A 64 -1.66 -1.08 7.60
C LEU A 64 -1.96 -0.88 9.09
N SER A 65 -2.14 0.37 9.52
CA SER A 65 -2.26 0.74 10.93
C SER A 65 -3.71 0.79 11.44
N GLY A 66 -4.68 0.91 10.55
CA GLY A 66 -6.07 1.20 10.87
C GLY A 66 -6.34 2.65 11.30
N ALA A 67 -5.33 3.52 11.26
CA ALA A 67 -5.45 4.92 11.64
C ALA A 67 -6.37 5.71 10.70
N VAL A 68 -7.02 6.75 11.20
CA VAL A 68 -7.84 7.66 10.39
C VAL A 68 -7.01 8.90 10.06
N PRO A 69 -6.76 9.23 8.77
CA PRO A 69 -6.00 10.41 8.41
C PRO A 69 -6.71 11.69 8.87
N VAL A 70 -6.00 12.56 9.59
CA VAL A 70 -6.49 13.89 9.98
C VAL A 70 -6.20 14.88 8.86
N THR A 71 -7.24 15.55 8.36
CA THR A 71 -7.15 16.45 7.20
C THR A 71 -6.97 17.92 7.57
N SER A 72 -7.37 18.32 8.78
CA SER A 72 -7.26 19.70 9.26
C SER A 72 -6.71 19.78 10.67
N LEU A 73 -5.80 20.74 10.89
CA LEU A 73 -5.26 21.08 12.21
C LEU A 73 -6.25 21.89 13.06
N THR A 74 -7.26 22.51 12.45
CA THR A 74 -8.29 23.28 13.17
C THR A 74 -9.40 22.40 13.72
N SER A 75 -9.51 21.16 13.24
CA SER A 75 -10.51 20.18 13.66
C SER A 75 -9.77 18.90 14.06
N LEU A 76 -8.97 19.02 15.11
CA LEU A 76 -8.36 17.85 15.74
C LEU A 76 -9.46 16.99 16.38
N PRO A 77 -9.31 15.65 16.37
CA PRO A 77 -10.25 14.77 17.04
C PRO A 77 -10.28 15.06 18.54
N HIS A 78 -11.47 14.96 19.15
CA HIS A 78 -11.64 15.09 20.60
C HIS A 78 -10.98 13.94 21.37
N SER A 79 -10.86 12.77 20.72
CA SER A 79 -10.23 11.56 21.26
C SER A 79 -9.24 11.02 20.24
N TRP A 80 -7.95 10.99 20.59
CA TRP A 80 -6.91 10.40 19.74
C TRP A 80 -7.02 8.88 19.66
N ALA A 81 -7.64 8.23 20.66
CA ALA A 81 -7.80 6.77 20.70
C ALA A 81 -8.60 6.21 19.51
N ASP A 82 -9.51 7.00 18.93
CA ASP A 82 -10.34 6.59 17.79
C ASP A 82 -9.65 6.78 16.43
N VAL A 83 -8.55 7.54 16.42
CA VAL A 83 -7.87 8.02 15.21
C VAL A 83 -6.49 7.39 15.06
N VAL A 84 -5.80 7.17 16.17
CA VAL A 84 -4.46 6.56 16.20
C VAL A 84 -4.57 5.07 15.86
N GLY A 85 -3.63 4.61 15.03
CA GLY A 85 -3.47 3.21 14.68
C GLY A 85 -2.19 2.63 15.29
N VAL A 86 -2.00 1.32 15.12
CA VAL A 86 -0.82 0.62 15.63
C VAL A 86 0.03 0.15 14.46
N VAL A 87 1.34 0.34 14.54
CA VAL A 87 2.31 -0.17 13.56
C VAL A 87 3.29 -1.10 14.25
N GLY A 88 3.97 -1.95 13.46
CA GLY A 88 5.09 -2.76 13.94
C GLY A 88 6.37 -1.93 14.09
N SER A 89 7.53 -2.57 13.95
CA SER A 89 8.80 -1.86 13.99
C SER A 89 8.93 -0.87 12.85
N VAL A 90 9.56 0.28 13.11
CA VAL A 90 9.91 1.27 12.09
C VAL A 90 11.42 1.33 12.00
N GLU A 91 11.96 0.95 10.84
CA GLU A 91 13.41 0.84 10.61
C GLU A 91 13.80 1.57 9.34
N ALA A 92 14.80 2.43 9.40
CA ALA A 92 15.45 2.95 8.20
C ALA A 92 16.49 1.95 7.72
N ARG A 93 16.42 1.55 6.45
CA ARG A 93 17.44 0.72 5.80
C ARG A 93 17.86 1.38 4.49
N THR A 94 19.17 1.43 4.27
CA THR A 94 19.74 1.90 3.03
C THR A 94 19.96 0.72 2.10
N ILE A 95 19.39 0.79 0.90
CA ILE A 95 19.55 -0.23 -0.14
C ILE A 95 20.14 0.49 -1.35
N CYS A 96 21.33 0.05 -1.77
CA CYS A 96 22.18 0.78 -2.71
C CYS A 96 22.40 2.22 -2.22
N ASP A 97 22.04 3.23 -3.02
CA ASP A 97 22.24 4.65 -2.68
C ASP A 97 20.97 5.33 -2.13
N ARG A 98 19.94 4.56 -1.77
CA ARG A 98 18.65 5.10 -1.31
C ARG A 98 18.28 4.59 0.07
N SER A 99 17.86 5.51 0.94
CA SER A 99 17.32 5.18 2.26
C SER A 99 15.81 4.96 2.16
N TYR A 100 15.35 3.83 2.69
CA TYR A 100 13.95 3.44 2.76
C TYR A 100 13.55 3.26 4.22
N THR A 101 12.35 3.70 4.57
CA THR A 101 11.75 3.41 5.87
C THR A 101 10.83 2.21 5.74
N PHE A 102 11.18 1.12 6.42
CA PHE A 102 10.36 -0.07 6.55
C PHE A 102 9.45 0.08 7.76
N VAL A 103 8.14 -0.07 7.53
CA VAL A 103 7.14 -0.08 8.59
C VAL A 103 6.57 -1.50 8.65
N GLY A 104 6.81 -2.17 9.76
CA GLY A 104 6.39 -3.55 9.99
C GLY A 104 4.89 -3.66 10.24
N VAL A 105 4.37 -4.87 10.00
CA VAL A 105 2.99 -5.23 10.35
C VAL A 105 2.88 -5.32 11.89
N PRO A 106 1.85 -4.72 12.51
CA PRO A 106 1.63 -4.86 13.94
C PRO A 106 1.37 -6.33 14.31
N LYS A 107 1.93 -6.78 15.45
CA LYS A 107 1.75 -8.16 15.94
C LYS A 107 0.33 -8.43 16.47
N VAL A 108 -0.43 -7.38 16.75
CA VAL A 108 -1.78 -7.46 17.32
C VAL A 108 -2.80 -7.20 16.21
N ALA A 109 -3.77 -8.11 16.06
CA ALA A 109 -4.86 -7.94 15.11
C ALA A 109 -5.77 -6.78 15.53
N PHE A 110 -6.10 -5.89 14.59
CA PHE A 110 -6.90 -4.69 14.85
C PHE A 110 -8.12 -4.62 13.93
N LYS A 111 -9.22 -4.03 14.43
CA LYS A 111 -10.54 -4.02 13.76
C LYS A 111 -10.55 -3.40 12.35
N ARG A 112 -9.60 -2.53 12.00
CA ARG A 112 -9.59 -1.75 10.73
C ARG A 112 -8.33 -1.94 9.89
N GLY A 113 -7.35 -2.71 10.37
CA GLY A 113 -6.07 -2.90 9.70
C GLY A 113 -6.10 -4.08 8.72
N ALA A 114 -5.44 -3.94 7.58
CA ALA A 114 -5.16 -5.00 6.62
C ALA A 114 -3.65 -5.14 6.42
N SER A 115 -3.20 -6.35 6.06
CA SER A 115 -1.79 -6.57 5.73
C SER A 115 -1.45 -5.83 4.43
N VAL A 116 -0.50 -4.91 4.50
CA VAL A 116 0.03 -4.22 3.33
C VAL A 116 1.46 -4.69 3.10
N THR A 117 1.73 -5.22 1.91
CA THR A 117 3.07 -5.65 1.50
C THR A 117 3.54 -4.76 0.35
N THR A 118 4.70 -4.14 0.50
CA THR A 118 5.36 -3.37 -0.56
C THR A 118 6.55 -4.16 -1.10
N LEU A 119 6.54 -4.45 -2.39
CA LEU A 119 7.68 -5.09 -3.06
C LEU A 119 8.62 -4.01 -3.62
N LEU A 120 9.87 -4.01 -3.16
CA LEU A 120 10.93 -3.19 -3.75
C LEU A 120 11.54 -3.93 -4.94
N VAL A 121 11.42 -3.35 -6.13
CA VAL A 121 11.95 -3.93 -7.37
C VAL A 121 13.13 -3.09 -7.85
N GLY A 122 14.29 -3.74 -8.02
CA GLY A 122 15.49 -3.15 -8.58
C GLY A 122 15.83 -3.76 -9.94
N ALA A 123 16.44 -2.97 -10.82
CA ALA A 123 16.89 -3.40 -12.14
C ALA A 123 18.25 -2.73 -12.46
N PRO A 124 19.07 -3.32 -13.36
CA PRO A 124 20.37 -2.77 -13.73
C PRO A 124 20.27 -1.46 -14.54
N ASP A 125 19.19 -1.27 -15.29
CA ASP A 125 18.96 -0.09 -16.12
C ASP A 125 17.47 0.34 -16.11
N ASP A 126 17.21 1.57 -16.57
CA ASP A 126 15.86 2.16 -16.56
C ASP A 126 14.87 1.45 -17.50
N HIS A 127 15.37 0.84 -18.58
CA HIS A 127 14.52 0.10 -19.52
C HIS A 127 14.04 -1.21 -18.88
N ALA A 128 14.97 -1.96 -18.27
CA ALA A 128 14.64 -3.14 -17.48
C ALA A 128 13.71 -2.80 -16.30
N LEU A 129 13.93 -1.67 -15.62
CA LEU A 129 13.04 -1.20 -14.56
C LEU A 129 11.64 -0.88 -15.07
N SER A 130 11.52 -0.26 -16.24
CA SER A 130 10.24 0.04 -16.88
C SER A 130 9.47 -1.24 -17.22
N GLU A 131 10.14 -2.25 -17.78
CA GLU A 131 9.51 -3.54 -18.05
C GLU A 131 9.07 -4.23 -16.76
N LEU A 132 9.91 -4.26 -15.72
CA LEU A 132 9.53 -4.85 -14.43
C LEU A 132 8.35 -4.14 -13.78
N ARG A 133 8.27 -2.81 -13.88
CA ARG A 133 7.11 -2.04 -13.39
C ARG A 133 5.80 -2.43 -14.06
N ARG A 134 5.85 -2.95 -15.29
CA ARG A 134 4.68 -3.47 -16.01
C ARG A 134 4.43 -4.94 -15.70
N CYS A 135 5.46 -5.77 -15.75
CA CYS A 135 5.36 -7.22 -15.59
C CYS A 135 4.98 -7.65 -14.17
N VAL A 136 5.53 -7.02 -13.13
CA VAL A 136 5.31 -7.44 -11.74
C VAL A 136 3.84 -7.30 -11.30
N PRO A 137 3.14 -6.17 -11.53
CA PRO A 137 1.71 -6.08 -11.24
C PRO A 137 0.87 -7.10 -12.01
N GLN A 138 1.20 -7.35 -13.28
CA GLN A 138 0.50 -8.35 -14.11
C GLN A 138 0.67 -9.76 -13.53
N ALA A 139 1.90 -10.13 -13.18
CA ALA A 139 2.20 -11.43 -12.56
C ALA A 139 1.47 -11.60 -11.22
N SER A 140 1.46 -10.55 -10.38
CA SER A 140 0.74 -10.55 -9.11
C SER A 140 -0.76 -10.76 -9.32
N MET A 141 -1.37 -10.07 -10.30
CA MET A 141 -2.80 -10.19 -10.60
C MET A 141 -3.14 -11.57 -11.15
N SER A 142 -2.29 -12.14 -12.02
CA SER A 142 -2.47 -13.50 -12.52
C SER A 142 -2.39 -14.55 -11.39
N LEU A 143 -1.46 -14.37 -10.45
CA LEU A 143 -1.33 -15.26 -9.29
C LEU A 143 -2.53 -15.17 -8.35
N ASP A 144 -3.02 -13.95 -8.08
CA ASP A 144 -4.21 -13.72 -7.27
C ASP A 144 -5.44 -14.37 -7.90
N ASN A 145 -5.65 -14.18 -9.21
CA ASN A 145 -6.75 -14.82 -9.93
C ASN A 145 -6.69 -16.35 -9.87
N ALA A 146 -5.49 -16.93 -10.07
CA ALA A 146 -5.30 -18.38 -9.99
C ALA A 146 -5.52 -18.92 -8.57
N ALA A 147 -5.10 -18.17 -7.55
CA ALA A 147 -5.34 -18.53 -6.15
C ALA A 147 -6.84 -18.48 -5.79
N GLN A 148 -7.59 -17.50 -6.32
CA GLN A 148 -9.03 -17.37 -6.09
C GLN A 148 -9.86 -18.42 -6.84
N SER A 149 -9.53 -18.72 -8.10
CA SER A 149 -10.27 -19.70 -8.92
C SER A 149 -9.98 -21.15 -8.54
N GLY A 150 -8.79 -21.43 -7.98
CA GLY A 150 -8.31 -22.78 -7.67
C GLY A 150 -7.99 -23.65 -8.90
N THR A 151 -8.25 -23.15 -10.10
CA THR A 151 -8.02 -23.84 -11.39
C THR A 151 -7.57 -22.83 -12.44
N ALA A 152 -6.75 -23.28 -13.39
CA ALA A 152 -6.23 -22.44 -14.47
C ALA A 152 -6.23 -23.20 -15.80
N PHE A 153 -6.50 -22.48 -16.88
CA PHE A 153 -6.38 -23.00 -18.24
C PHE A 153 -4.95 -22.83 -18.76
N MET A 154 -4.60 -23.60 -19.80
CA MET A 154 -3.31 -23.48 -20.45
C MET A 154 -3.26 -22.20 -21.29
N GLY A 155 -2.28 -21.34 -21.04
CA GLY A 155 -2.07 -20.10 -21.79
C GLY A 155 -1.44 -20.31 -23.17
N GLY A 156 -1.00 -19.22 -23.78
CA GLY A 156 -0.23 -19.25 -25.04
C GLY A 156 -1.01 -19.73 -26.26
N GLY A 157 -2.35 -19.67 -26.23
CA GLY A 157 -3.19 -20.17 -27.33
C GLY A 157 -3.51 -21.67 -27.24
N LEU A 158 -2.98 -22.40 -26.25
CA LEU A 158 -3.13 -23.86 -26.18
C LEU A 158 -4.57 -24.29 -25.87
N THR A 159 -5.28 -23.53 -25.05
CA THR A 159 -6.69 -23.79 -24.76
C THR A 159 -7.54 -23.61 -26.02
N GLU A 160 -7.26 -22.59 -26.82
CA GLU A 160 -7.92 -22.32 -28.08
C GLU A 160 -7.65 -23.43 -29.11
N VAL A 161 -6.41 -23.89 -29.21
CA VAL A 161 -6.04 -25.03 -30.08
C VAL A 161 -6.76 -26.31 -29.66
N TYR A 162 -6.78 -26.61 -28.36
CA TYR A 162 -7.48 -27.78 -27.84
C TYR A 162 -9.00 -27.72 -28.09
N LEU A 163 -9.61 -26.56 -27.87
CA LEU A 163 -11.04 -26.35 -28.11
C LEU A 163 -11.38 -26.47 -29.60
N ALA A 164 -10.55 -25.91 -30.49
CA ALA A 164 -10.73 -26.03 -31.93
C ALA A 164 -10.73 -27.50 -32.37
N ASP A 165 -9.71 -28.27 -31.97
CA ASP A 165 -9.60 -29.69 -32.28
C ASP A 165 -10.77 -30.52 -31.70
N HIS A 166 -11.20 -30.21 -30.46
CA HIS A 166 -12.35 -30.85 -29.85
C HIS A 166 -13.66 -30.57 -30.62
N LEU A 167 -13.90 -29.31 -31.00
CA LEU A 167 -15.08 -28.90 -31.77
C LEU A 167 -15.09 -29.52 -33.16
N THR A 168 -13.95 -29.56 -33.85
CA THR A 168 -13.82 -30.20 -35.17
C THR A 168 -14.18 -31.68 -35.09
N ARG A 169 -13.60 -32.42 -34.13
CA ARG A 169 -13.92 -33.86 -33.96
C ARG A 169 -15.40 -34.10 -33.68
N ARG A 170 -16.00 -33.26 -32.83
CA ARG A 170 -17.42 -33.36 -32.51
C ARG A 170 -18.30 -33.06 -33.74
N ALA A 171 -17.97 -32.03 -34.52
CA ALA A 171 -18.69 -31.73 -35.76
C ALA A 171 -18.60 -32.89 -36.77
N THR A 172 -17.42 -33.48 -36.96
CA THR A 172 -17.24 -34.64 -37.84
C THR A 172 -18.07 -35.84 -37.39
N SER A 173 -18.07 -36.16 -36.09
CA SER A 173 -18.88 -37.27 -35.55
C SER A 173 -20.40 -37.07 -35.74
N MET A 174 -20.88 -35.83 -35.73
CA MET A 174 -22.30 -35.52 -35.95
C MET A 174 -22.71 -35.70 -37.42
N ILE A 175 -21.81 -35.42 -38.36
CA ILE A 175 -22.04 -35.61 -39.80
C ILE A 175 -22.04 -37.11 -40.15
N GLU A 176 -21.14 -37.89 -39.55
CA GLU A 176 -21.11 -39.34 -39.78
C GLU A 176 -22.35 -40.03 -39.18
N GLY A 177 -22.78 -39.62 -37.99
CA GLY A 177 -23.98 -40.17 -37.33
C GLY A 177 -25.31 -39.83 -38.03
N SER A 178 -25.40 -38.71 -38.75
CA SER A 178 -26.61 -38.39 -39.55
C SER A 178 -26.67 -39.21 -40.84
N SER A 179 -25.53 -39.59 -41.41
CA SER A 179 -25.47 -40.42 -42.63
C SER A 179 -25.87 -41.88 -42.42
N SER A 180 -25.88 -42.37 -41.17
CA SER A 180 -26.31 -43.73 -40.81
C SER A 180 -27.80 -43.86 -40.47
N VAL A 181 -28.52 -42.75 -40.31
CA VAL A 181 -29.98 -42.75 -39.98
C VAL A 181 -30.85 -42.66 -41.25
N ASP A 182 -30.28 -42.20 -42.37
CA ASP A 182 -30.97 -42.07 -43.67
C ASP A 182 -30.73 -43.26 -44.65
N ARG A 183 -30.36 -44.45 -44.14
CA ARG A 183 -30.26 -45.69 -44.94
C ARG A 183 -31.17 -46.79 -44.42
#